data_AF-A0A8C7TRY0-F1
#
_entry.id   AF-A0A8C7TRY0-F1
#
_cell.length_a   1.000
_cell.length_b   1.000
_cell.length_c   1.000
_cell.angle_alpha   90.00
_cell.angle_beta   90.00
_cell.angle_gamma   90.00
#
_symmetry.space_group_name_H-M   'P 1'
#
loop_
_entity.id
_entity.type
_entity.pdbx_description
1 polymer ?
#
loop_
_entity_poly.entity_id
_entity_poly.type
_entity_poly.pdbx_seq_one_letter_code
_entity_poly.pdbx_strand_id
1 'polypeptide(L)'
;MNHGAHFMAAIAYVWNERKQVKTTAAYKVIPTASEEQLLLVELVRSVSAMRTETVMQTVKEVLKQPPAIAKEKKHLSLEVCMLQFFYAYVQRIPVSSLVDSWPSLLALLKDSIQLGLPAPGQFLILGLDHTHTHTHTSFRDVTHKVVEAIGTIAGSSLEQTTWLRRNLEVKASPQIMVDGTSLEQDVEDLMLTVMEASSFTPSVYSVHALTLLAEVLAHLLDMVFYSDEKERVIPLLVNIMHYVVPYLRNHSAHNAPSYRACIQLLSSLSGYQYTRRAWKKEAFDLFMDHTFFQMDSSCVSHWRAIIDHLMTHDKTTFRDLMTRVAVAQSSSLNLFSNRDAELEQRAMLLKRLAFTIYSSEVDQYQKYLPDIQGKQPFVHCYNTVYIHCSKK
;
A
#
# COMPACT_ATOMS: atom_id res chain seq x y z
N MET A 1 0.10 -12.07 42.18
CA MET A 1 -0.42 -10.84 41.53
C MET A 1 0.49 -10.53 40.36
N ASN A 2 -0.08 -10.36 39.15
CA ASN A 2 0.71 -10.18 37.94
C ASN A 2 1.13 -8.69 37.80
N HIS A 3 2.14 -8.28 38.60
CA HIS A 3 2.59 -6.89 38.68
C HIS A 3 3.19 -6.38 37.36
N GLY A 4 3.75 -7.27 36.54
CA GLY A 4 4.32 -6.92 35.23
C GLY A 4 3.28 -6.34 34.28
N ALA A 5 2.12 -6.98 34.16
CA ALA A 5 1.05 -6.51 33.26
C ALA A 5 0.54 -5.11 33.65
N HIS A 6 0.39 -4.85 34.96
CA HIS A 6 -0.02 -3.52 35.46
C HIS A 6 1.06 -2.47 35.22
N PHE A 7 2.34 -2.81 35.42
CA PHE A 7 3.45 -1.92 35.14
C PHE A 7 3.51 -1.55 33.66
N MET A 8 3.46 -2.53 32.75
CA MET A 8 3.46 -2.27 31.32
C MET A 8 2.23 -1.46 30.90
N ALA A 9 1.04 -1.80 31.40
CA ALA A 9 -0.16 -1.01 31.14
C ALA A 9 -0.01 0.46 31.58
N ALA A 10 0.65 0.74 32.71
CA ALA A 10 1.00 2.10 33.12
C ALA A 10 1.99 2.76 32.14
N ILE A 11 2.99 2.02 31.64
CA ILE A 11 3.90 2.52 30.58
C ILE A 11 3.11 2.90 29.32
N ALA A 12 2.17 2.08 28.85
CA ALA A 12 1.33 2.40 27.70
C ALA A 12 0.42 3.62 27.94
N TYR A 13 -0.09 3.79 29.15
CA TYR A 13 -0.84 4.98 29.52
C TYR A 13 0.03 6.24 29.44
N VAL A 14 1.22 6.22 30.07
CA VAL A 14 2.16 7.35 30.05
C VAL A 14 2.71 7.60 28.65
N TRP A 15 2.87 6.57 27.83
CA TRP A 15 3.25 6.68 26.42
C TRP A 15 2.30 7.58 25.64
N ASN A 16 0.99 7.44 25.88
CA ASN A 16 -0.02 8.29 25.27
C ASN A 16 0.09 9.75 25.75
N GLU A 17 0.24 9.96 27.06
CA GLU A 17 0.33 11.32 27.63
C GLU A 17 1.56 12.09 27.14
N ARG A 18 2.67 11.39 26.84
CA ARG A 18 3.93 11.97 26.35
C ARG A 18 4.00 12.13 24.83
N LYS A 19 2.89 11.89 24.12
CA LYS A 19 2.83 12.11 22.68
C LYS A 19 2.87 13.62 22.43
N GLN A 20 3.98 14.13 21.91
CA GLN A 20 4.05 15.53 21.51
C GLN A 20 3.16 15.78 20.29
N VAL A 21 2.24 16.75 20.39
CA VAL A 21 1.43 17.24 19.27
C VAL A 21 2.30 18.16 18.41
N LYS A 22 3.33 17.61 17.76
CA LYS A 22 4.08 18.36 16.74
C LYS A 22 3.46 18.06 15.38
N THR A 23 2.89 19.09 14.78
CA THR A 23 2.18 19.15 13.49
C THR A 23 2.94 18.51 12.32
N THR A 24 4.25 18.35 12.42
CA THR A 24 5.11 17.82 11.35
C THR A 24 5.12 16.28 11.26
N ALA A 25 4.72 15.55 12.30
CA ALA A 25 4.73 14.07 12.32
C ALA A 25 3.42 13.43 11.82
N ALA A 26 2.45 14.23 11.37
CA ALA A 26 1.08 13.81 11.04
C ALA A 26 0.96 12.91 9.79
N TYR A 27 2.07 12.64 9.09
CA TYR A 27 2.06 12.05 7.75
C TYR A 27 2.67 10.64 7.66
N LYS A 28 3.07 10.03 8.78
CA LYS A 28 3.55 8.64 8.77
C LYS A 28 2.49 7.69 9.31
N VAL A 29 2.22 6.62 8.56
CA VAL A 29 1.23 5.60 8.96
C VAL A 29 1.57 4.96 10.31
N ILE A 30 2.86 4.70 10.55
CA ILE A 30 3.39 4.29 11.85
C ILE A 30 4.07 5.52 12.49
N PRO A 31 3.51 6.08 13.58
CA PRO A 31 4.08 7.25 14.23
C PRO A 31 5.50 7.00 14.74
N THR A 32 6.38 7.98 14.58
CA THR A 32 7.72 7.95 15.20
C THR A 32 7.61 8.43 16.64
N ALA A 33 8.23 7.71 17.58
CA ALA A 33 8.20 8.05 18.99
C ALA A 33 8.96 9.36 19.29
N SER A 34 8.40 10.22 20.14
CA SER A 34 9.04 11.44 20.65
C SER A 34 10.19 11.12 21.61
N GLU A 35 11.12 12.05 21.81
CA GLU A 35 12.21 11.87 22.81
C GLU A 35 11.67 11.50 24.20
N GLU A 36 10.57 12.11 24.64
CA GLU A 36 9.92 11.81 25.92
C GLU A 36 9.34 10.38 26.00
N GLN A 37 8.83 9.87 24.87
CA GLN A 37 8.37 8.49 24.75
C GLN A 37 9.56 7.52 24.77
N LEU A 38 10.69 7.89 24.18
CA LEU A 38 11.90 7.06 24.17
C LEU A 38 12.52 6.87 25.56
N LEU A 39 12.39 7.86 26.45
CA LEU A 39 12.78 7.69 27.85
C LEU A 39 12.03 6.53 28.53
N LEU A 40 10.79 6.23 28.12
CA LEU A 40 10.05 5.07 28.64
C LEU A 40 10.66 3.74 28.15
N VAL A 41 11.14 3.72 26.90
CA VAL A 41 11.85 2.55 26.36
C VAL A 41 13.15 2.31 27.13
N GLU A 42 13.92 3.37 27.37
CA GLU A 42 15.15 3.32 28.16
C GLU A 42 14.91 2.86 29.59
N LEU A 43 13.84 3.37 30.23
CA LEU A 43 13.41 2.94 31.55
C LEU A 43 13.17 1.44 31.59
N VAL A 44 12.31 0.89 30.72
CA VAL A 44 11.99 -0.55 30.71
C VAL A 44 13.23 -1.40 30.42
N ARG A 45 14.12 -0.94 29.53
CA ARG A 45 15.39 -1.63 29.23
C ARG A 45 16.38 -1.64 30.40
N SER A 46 16.33 -0.63 31.27
CA SER A 46 17.20 -0.54 32.45
C SER A 46 16.76 -1.46 33.60
N VAL A 47 15.53 -1.97 33.56
CA VAL A 47 15.02 -2.91 34.57
C VAL A 47 15.65 -4.28 34.37
N SER A 48 16.63 -4.63 35.20
CA SER A 48 17.38 -5.89 35.12
C SER A 48 16.51 -7.14 35.16
N ALA A 49 15.36 -7.08 35.82
CA ALA A 49 14.40 -8.18 35.90
C ALA A 49 13.58 -8.39 34.60
N MET A 50 13.52 -7.40 33.69
CA MET A 50 12.71 -7.45 32.47
C MET A 50 13.59 -7.75 31.25
N ARG A 51 13.98 -9.02 31.10
CA ARG A 51 14.60 -9.50 29.86
C ARG A 51 13.65 -9.30 28.67
N THR A 52 14.18 -9.21 27.46
CA THR A 52 13.41 -9.02 26.21
C THR A 52 12.24 -9.99 26.09
N GLU A 53 12.47 -11.27 26.37
CA GLU A 53 11.41 -12.29 26.36
C GLU A 53 10.29 -11.98 27.37
N THR A 54 10.64 -11.56 28.59
CA THR A 54 9.68 -11.18 29.64
C THR A 54 8.87 -9.96 29.22
N VAL A 55 9.51 -8.97 28.57
CA VAL A 55 8.79 -7.83 27.99
C VAL A 55 7.76 -8.31 26.97
N MET A 56 8.15 -9.18 26.02
CA MET A 56 7.23 -9.72 25.01
C MET A 56 6.05 -10.47 25.63
N GLN A 57 6.30 -11.35 26.60
CA GLN A 57 5.24 -12.09 27.29
C GLN A 57 4.29 -11.15 28.03
N THR A 58 4.83 -10.13 28.71
CA THR A 58 4.02 -9.15 29.44
C THR A 58 3.20 -8.26 28.51
N VAL A 59 3.77 -7.82 27.38
CA VAL A 59 3.05 -7.08 26.33
C VAL A 59 1.89 -7.94 25.82
N LYS A 60 2.15 -9.20 25.49
CA LYS A 60 1.12 -10.15 25.04
C LYS A 60 -0.01 -10.30 26.06
N GLU A 61 0.29 -10.37 27.36
CA GLU A 61 -0.72 -10.40 28.42
C GLU A 61 -1.56 -9.13 28.45
N VAL A 62 -0.93 -7.96 28.36
CA VAL A 62 -1.64 -6.67 28.33
C VAL A 62 -2.55 -6.55 27.10
N LEU A 63 -2.12 -7.04 25.93
CA LEU A 63 -2.95 -7.03 24.73
C LEU A 63 -4.18 -7.94 24.88
N LYS A 64 -4.02 -9.12 25.48
CA LYS A 64 -5.13 -10.06 25.68
C LYS A 64 -6.13 -9.59 26.72
N GLN A 65 -5.64 -9.04 27.82
CA GLN A 65 -6.43 -8.64 28.97
C GLN A 65 -5.89 -7.31 29.51
N PRO A 66 -6.22 -6.19 28.87
CA PRO A 66 -5.72 -4.87 29.27
C PRO A 66 -6.17 -4.56 30.71
N PRO A 67 -5.24 -4.28 31.63
CA PRO A 67 -5.58 -3.86 32.98
C PRO A 67 -6.47 -2.61 32.98
N ALA A 68 -7.41 -2.56 33.93
CA ALA A 68 -8.41 -1.50 34.06
C ALA A 68 -7.84 -0.18 34.62
N ILE A 69 -6.74 0.33 34.06
CA ILE A 69 -6.05 1.54 34.52
C ILE A 69 -6.66 2.81 33.88
N ALA A 70 -7.29 2.68 32.71
CA ALA A 70 -7.76 3.80 31.90
C ALA A 70 -9.29 3.89 31.77
N LYS A 71 -10.08 3.25 32.66
CA LYS A 71 -11.54 3.18 32.56
C LYS A 71 -12.25 4.54 32.44
N GLU A 72 -11.60 5.62 32.86
CA GLU A 72 -12.16 6.99 32.81
C GLU A 72 -11.94 7.69 31.45
N LYS A 73 -10.93 7.31 30.66
CA LYS A 73 -10.67 7.87 29.32
C LYS A 73 -11.34 6.98 28.27
N LYS A 74 -12.61 7.26 27.95
CA LYS A 74 -13.44 6.49 26.99
C LYS A 74 -12.84 6.26 25.59
N HIS A 75 -11.79 6.97 25.21
CA HIS A 75 -11.23 6.99 23.85
C HIS A 75 -9.80 6.46 23.73
N LEU A 76 -9.17 6.00 24.83
CA LEU A 76 -7.81 5.45 24.78
C LEU A 76 -7.84 3.94 24.46
N SER A 77 -7.29 3.53 23.31
CA SER A 77 -6.93 2.13 23.09
C SER A 77 -5.57 1.84 23.70
N LEU A 78 -5.58 1.22 24.88
CA LEU A 78 -4.37 0.84 25.59
C LEU A 78 -3.53 -0.14 24.77
N GLU A 79 -4.17 -1.01 23.99
CA GLU A 79 -3.54 -1.98 23.10
C GLU A 79 -2.72 -1.28 22.01
N VAL A 80 -3.26 -0.23 21.39
CA VAL A 80 -2.53 0.55 20.38
C VAL A 80 -1.33 1.25 21.02
N CYS A 81 -1.49 1.89 22.17
CA CYS A 81 -0.39 2.55 22.87
C CYS A 81 0.70 1.55 23.29
N MET A 82 0.29 0.38 23.75
CA MET A 82 1.18 -0.73 24.09
C MET A 82 1.99 -1.19 22.88
N LEU A 83 1.34 -1.36 21.72
CA LEU A 83 2.01 -1.74 20.48
C LEU A 83 2.95 -0.64 19.95
N GLN A 84 2.61 0.64 20.12
CA GLN A 84 3.51 1.75 19.75
C GLN A 84 4.77 1.74 20.60
N PHE A 85 4.61 1.61 21.92
CA PHE A 85 5.74 1.43 22.85
C PHE A 85 6.57 0.21 22.44
N PHE A 86 5.92 -0.93 22.22
CA PHE A 86 6.61 -2.17 21.88
C PHE A 86 7.35 -2.09 20.55
N TYR A 87 6.77 -1.45 19.53
CA TYR A 87 7.44 -1.16 18.26
C TYR A 87 8.73 -0.36 18.48
N ALA A 88 8.67 0.73 19.24
CA ALA A 88 9.85 1.55 19.55
C ALA A 88 10.88 0.82 20.43
N TYR A 89 10.43 -0.09 21.30
CA TYR A 89 11.27 -0.96 22.11
C TYR A 89 12.06 -1.95 21.24
N VAL A 90 11.37 -2.67 20.35
CA VAL A 90 12.02 -3.67 19.47
C VAL A 90 13.04 -2.99 18.54
N GLN A 91 12.76 -1.79 18.04
CA GLN A 91 13.71 -1.02 17.22
C GLN A 91 15.03 -0.66 17.93
N ARG A 92 15.09 -0.75 19.26
CA ARG A 92 16.27 -0.33 20.03
C ARG A 92 17.02 -1.47 20.70
N ILE A 93 16.41 -2.64 20.87
CA ILE A 93 17.11 -3.78 21.49
C ILE A 93 18.18 -4.35 20.56
N PRO A 94 19.23 -4.99 21.11
CA PRO A 94 20.21 -5.70 20.29
C PRO A 94 19.56 -6.81 19.47
N VAL A 95 20.00 -6.97 18.22
CA VAL A 95 19.49 -8.02 17.32
C VAL A 95 19.63 -9.41 17.94
N SER A 96 20.72 -9.70 18.67
CA SER A 96 20.90 -10.98 19.35
C SER A 96 19.79 -11.27 20.37
N SER A 97 19.42 -10.30 21.20
CA SER A 97 18.33 -10.44 22.18
C SER A 97 16.97 -10.68 21.52
N LEU A 98 16.77 -10.10 20.33
CA LEU A 98 15.57 -10.33 19.53
C LEU A 98 15.55 -11.74 18.94
N VAL A 99 16.66 -12.20 18.37
CA VAL A 99 16.81 -13.55 17.82
C VAL A 99 16.54 -14.61 18.89
N ASP A 100 17.08 -14.43 20.10
CA ASP A 100 16.83 -15.34 21.24
C ASP A 100 15.34 -15.37 21.65
N SER A 101 14.61 -14.28 21.39
CA SER A 101 13.21 -14.12 21.76
C SER A 101 12.23 -14.32 20.60
N TRP A 102 12.69 -14.80 19.43
CA TRP A 102 11.86 -14.92 18.22
C TRP A 102 10.57 -15.73 18.41
N PRO A 103 10.60 -16.90 19.09
CA PRO A 103 9.38 -17.67 19.34
C PRO A 103 8.33 -16.88 20.13
N SER A 104 8.77 -16.07 21.09
CA SER A 104 7.91 -15.21 21.91
C SER A 104 7.34 -14.05 21.09
N LEU A 105 8.13 -13.43 20.20
CA LEU A 105 7.64 -12.43 19.25
C LEU A 105 6.59 -13.03 18.31
N LEU A 106 6.88 -14.19 17.70
CA LEU A 106 5.95 -14.86 16.78
C LEU A 106 4.63 -15.19 17.48
N ALA A 107 4.70 -15.70 18.71
CA ALA A 107 3.52 -16.01 19.52
C ALA A 107 2.74 -14.76 19.96
N LEU A 108 3.39 -13.60 20.08
CA LEU A 108 2.73 -12.32 20.32
C LEU A 108 2.00 -11.84 19.06
N LEU A 109 2.65 -11.84 17.90
CA LEU A 109 2.04 -11.37 16.65
C LEU A 109 0.85 -12.25 16.22
N LYS A 110 0.99 -13.58 16.33
CA LYS A 110 -0.10 -14.53 16.04
C LYS A 110 -1.34 -14.26 16.89
N ASP A 111 -1.15 -14.08 18.19
CA ASP A 111 -2.26 -13.82 19.10
C ASP A 111 -2.86 -12.44 18.85
N SER A 112 -2.01 -11.43 18.55
CA SER A 112 -2.46 -10.05 18.27
C SER A 112 -3.41 -9.96 17.07
N ILE A 113 -3.18 -10.77 16.02
CA ILE A 113 -4.06 -10.86 14.86
C ILE A 113 -5.47 -11.34 15.27
N GLN A 114 -5.57 -12.22 16.26
CA GLN A 114 -6.85 -12.79 16.71
C GLN A 114 -7.65 -11.85 17.62
N LEU A 115 -7.03 -10.77 18.10
CA LEU A 115 -7.66 -9.83 19.05
C LEU A 115 -8.58 -8.79 18.39
N GLY A 116 -8.64 -8.72 17.05
CA GLY A 116 -9.48 -7.73 16.36
C GLY A 116 -9.06 -6.29 16.66
N LEU A 117 -7.74 -6.04 16.72
CA LEU A 117 -7.18 -4.74 17.04
C LEU A 117 -7.68 -3.63 16.08
N PRO A 118 -7.79 -2.37 16.55
CA PRO A 118 -8.03 -1.22 15.67
C PRO A 118 -6.99 -1.11 14.56
N ALA A 119 -7.32 -0.40 13.47
CA ALA A 119 -6.46 -0.27 12.30
C ALA A 119 -5.01 0.18 12.63
N PRO A 120 -4.76 1.19 13.49
CA PRO A 120 -3.41 1.54 13.91
C PRO A 120 -2.64 0.39 14.58
N GLY A 121 -3.33 -0.46 15.34
CA GLY A 121 -2.75 -1.67 15.92
C GLY A 121 -2.30 -2.66 14.85
N GLN A 122 -3.12 -2.90 13.84
CA GLN A 122 -2.77 -3.79 12.72
C GLN A 122 -1.57 -3.26 11.93
N PHE A 123 -1.47 -1.94 11.73
CA PHE A 123 -0.32 -1.30 11.08
C PHE A 123 0.97 -1.53 11.86
N LEU A 124 0.93 -1.43 13.20
CA LEU A 124 2.07 -1.71 14.07
C LEU A 124 2.50 -3.18 14.02
N ILE A 125 1.56 -4.12 13.94
CA ILE A 125 1.86 -5.55 13.77
C ILE A 125 2.60 -5.79 12.44
N LEU A 126 2.14 -5.20 11.33
CA LEU A 126 2.85 -5.30 10.05
C LEU A 126 4.23 -4.62 10.09
N GLY A 127 4.36 -3.48 10.76
CA GLY A 127 5.64 -2.80 10.95
C GLY A 127 6.65 -3.66 11.73
N LEU A 128 6.22 -4.30 12.82
CA LEU A 128 7.02 -5.23 13.62
C LEU A 128 7.48 -6.43 12.79
N ASP A 129 6.57 -6.99 11.99
CA ASP A 129 6.84 -8.09 11.06
C ASP A 129 7.88 -7.65 10.01
N HIS A 130 7.65 -6.54 9.31
CA HIS A 130 8.53 -6.05 8.25
C HIS A 130 9.96 -5.79 8.70
N THR A 131 10.15 -5.16 9.86
CA THR A 131 11.49 -4.75 10.34
C THR A 131 12.36 -5.92 10.81
N HIS A 132 11.78 -7.09 11.08
CA HIS A 132 12.50 -8.18 11.76
C HIS A 132 12.26 -9.57 11.13
N THR A 133 11.63 -9.66 9.97
CA THR A 133 11.33 -10.94 9.28
C THR A 133 12.44 -11.41 8.34
N HIS A 134 13.58 -10.73 8.28
CA HIS A 134 14.61 -10.93 7.25
C HIS A 134 15.15 -12.37 7.10
N THR A 135 14.86 -13.31 8.02
CA THR A 135 15.46 -14.66 7.97
C THR A 135 14.55 -15.84 8.36
N HIS A 136 13.27 -15.66 8.72
CA HIS A 136 12.44 -16.77 9.23
C HIS A 136 11.12 -16.99 8.51
N THR A 137 11.02 -18.12 7.81
CA THR A 137 9.79 -18.66 7.18
C THR A 137 8.63 -18.83 8.18
N SER A 138 8.92 -18.89 9.48
CA SER A 138 7.94 -19.04 10.56
C SER A 138 6.94 -17.88 10.65
N PHE A 139 7.27 -16.71 10.12
CA PHE A 139 6.39 -15.53 10.11
C PHE A 139 5.40 -15.50 8.95
N ARG A 140 5.52 -16.41 7.98
CA ARG A 140 4.71 -16.40 6.76
C ARG A 140 3.20 -16.33 7.00
N ASP A 141 2.69 -17.15 7.93
CA ASP A 141 1.26 -17.17 8.28
C ASP A 141 0.82 -15.83 8.92
N VAL A 142 1.68 -15.23 9.73
CA VAL A 142 1.45 -13.91 10.34
C VAL A 142 1.42 -12.84 9.26
N THR A 143 2.45 -12.80 8.39
CA THR A 143 2.53 -11.90 7.24
C THR A 143 1.28 -11.99 6.36
N HIS A 144 0.86 -13.20 5.98
CA HIS A 144 -0.32 -13.39 5.14
C HIS A 144 -1.58 -12.81 5.80
N LYS A 145 -1.83 -13.16 7.06
CA LYS A 145 -3.04 -12.73 7.78
C LYS A 145 -3.07 -11.23 8.06
N VAL A 146 -1.93 -10.63 8.42
CA VAL A 146 -1.89 -9.18 8.68
C VAL A 146 -2.03 -8.38 7.39
N VAL A 147 -1.44 -8.82 6.28
CA VAL A 147 -1.63 -8.19 4.97
C VAL A 147 -3.08 -8.30 4.52
N GLU A 148 -3.73 -9.45 4.73
CA GLU A 148 -5.15 -9.64 4.42
C GLU A 148 -6.05 -8.70 5.26
N ALA A 149 -5.77 -8.56 6.56
CA ALA A 149 -6.50 -7.66 7.44
C ALA A 149 -6.33 -6.18 7.02
N ILE A 150 -5.11 -5.76 6.69
CA ILE A 150 -4.82 -4.41 6.18
C ILE A 150 -5.45 -4.18 4.81
N GLY A 151 -5.45 -5.20 3.94
CA GLY A 151 -6.17 -5.16 2.66
C GLY A 151 -7.67 -4.94 2.85
N THR A 152 -8.27 -5.55 3.88
CA THR A 152 -9.67 -5.34 4.24
C THR A 152 -9.93 -3.90 4.71
N ILE A 153 -9.01 -3.30 5.49
CA ILE A 153 -9.08 -1.88 5.86
C ILE A 153 -8.99 -1.00 4.61
N ALA A 154 -8.06 -1.29 3.69
CA ALA A 154 -7.97 -0.57 2.43
C ALA A 154 -9.28 -0.63 1.64
N GLY A 155 -9.91 -1.81 1.55
CA GLY A 155 -11.19 -2.00 0.86
C GLY A 155 -12.43 -1.43 1.56
N SER A 156 -12.30 -0.93 2.79
CA SER A 156 -13.46 -0.48 3.58
C SER A 156 -14.12 0.81 3.06
N SER A 157 -13.41 1.59 2.22
CA SER A 157 -13.96 2.74 1.50
C SER A 157 -14.51 2.37 0.12
N LEU A 158 -14.79 1.09 -0.12
CA LEU A 158 -15.40 0.58 -1.36
C LEU A 158 -16.81 0.05 -1.13
N GLU A 159 -17.72 0.28 -2.07
CA GLU A 159 -19.09 -0.26 -2.06
C GLU A 159 -19.38 -1.15 -3.26
N GLN A 160 -20.29 -2.10 -3.07
CA GLN A 160 -20.78 -2.93 -4.17
C GLN A 160 -21.80 -2.13 -4.99
N THR A 161 -21.53 -2.03 -6.28
CA THR A 161 -22.35 -1.29 -7.25
C THR A 161 -23.76 -1.86 -7.41
N THR A 162 -23.91 -3.19 -7.35
CA THR A 162 -25.21 -3.88 -7.42
C THR A 162 -25.14 -5.26 -6.74
N TRP A 163 -26.28 -5.79 -6.31
CA TRP A 163 -26.36 -7.15 -5.73
C TRP A 163 -26.03 -8.28 -6.73
N LEU A 164 -26.14 -8.00 -8.04
CA LEU A 164 -25.87 -8.94 -9.14
C LEU A 164 -24.41 -8.91 -9.62
N ARG A 165 -23.71 -7.78 -9.51
CA ARG A 165 -22.29 -7.64 -9.88
C ARG A 165 -21.48 -7.25 -8.65
N ARG A 166 -20.58 -8.14 -8.22
CA ARG A 166 -19.61 -7.93 -7.13
C ARG A 166 -18.50 -6.91 -7.49
N ASN A 167 -18.81 -5.92 -8.33
CA ASN A 167 -17.89 -4.85 -8.69
C ASN A 167 -17.89 -3.82 -7.58
N LEU A 168 -16.69 -3.42 -7.16
CA LEU A 168 -16.45 -2.42 -6.13
C LEU A 168 -16.23 -1.03 -6.77
N GLU A 169 -16.76 0.00 -6.12
CA GLU A 169 -16.55 1.41 -6.46
C GLU A 169 -16.17 2.23 -5.22
N VAL A 170 -15.47 3.35 -5.45
CA VAL A 170 -14.99 4.22 -4.37
C VAL A 170 -16.14 5.05 -3.81
N LYS A 171 -16.33 4.98 -2.49
CA LYS A 171 -17.29 5.86 -1.79
C LYS A 171 -16.67 7.22 -1.53
N ALA A 172 -17.47 8.28 -1.67
CA ALA A 172 -17.14 9.56 -1.07
C ALA A 172 -17.29 9.43 0.45
N SER A 173 -16.19 9.52 1.20
CA SER A 173 -16.18 9.45 2.67
C SER A 173 -15.04 10.29 3.22
N PRO A 174 -15.13 10.77 4.48
CA PRO A 174 -14.02 11.44 5.13
C PRO A 174 -12.80 10.51 5.17
N GLN A 175 -11.66 10.97 4.66
CA GLN A 175 -10.39 10.25 4.67
C GLN A 175 -9.39 11.06 5.50
N ILE A 176 -8.58 10.40 6.33
CA ILE A 176 -7.41 11.08 6.90
C ILE A 176 -6.39 11.21 5.78
N MET A 177 -6.18 12.44 5.31
CA MET A 177 -5.21 12.74 4.27
C MET A 177 -3.79 12.54 4.81
N VAL A 178 -2.98 11.80 4.05
CA VAL A 178 -1.54 11.75 4.20
C VAL A 178 -0.95 12.65 3.11
N ASP A 179 -1.02 13.97 3.26
CA ASP A 179 -0.42 14.88 2.27
C ASP A 179 0.37 16.02 2.90
N GLY A 180 1.63 16.14 2.48
CA GLY A 180 2.66 17.04 3.03
C GLY A 180 2.66 18.44 2.43
N THR A 181 1.53 18.91 1.90
CA THR A 181 1.40 20.27 1.35
C THR A 181 0.14 20.94 1.87
N SER A 182 0.35 21.80 2.88
CA SER A 182 -0.51 22.82 3.50
C SER A 182 -2.02 22.82 3.22
N LEU A 183 -2.82 22.87 4.30
CA LEU A 183 -3.81 23.92 4.58
C LEU A 183 -4.17 23.82 6.07
N GLU A 184 -3.70 24.78 6.86
CA GLU A 184 -3.52 24.73 8.33
C GLU A 184 -4.80 24.96 9.16
N GLN A 185 -6.00 24.89 8.58
CA GLN A 185 -7.23 25.26 9.31
C GLN A 185 -8.30 24.17 9.40
N ASP A 186 -8.26 23.13 8.55
CA ASP A 186 -9.15 21.96 8.67
C ASP A 186 -8.53 20.82 9.52
N VAL A 187 -7.28 21.01 9.96
CA VAL A 187 -6.48 20.03 10.70
C VAL A 187 -6.81 20.02 12.19
N GLU A 188 -7.31 21.12 12.75
CA GLU A 188 -7.63 21.22 14.18
C GLU A 188 -8.93 20.46 14.51
N ASP A 189 -9.94 20.55 13.63
CA ASP A 189 -11.15 19.71 13.68
C ASP A 189 -10.82 18.23 13.37
N LEU A 190 -9.91 17.96 12.43
CA LEU A 190 -9.48 16.57 12.13
C LEU A 190 -8.59 15.99 13.24
N MET A 191 -7.80 16.79 13.96
CA MET A 191 -7.01 16.37 15.13
C MET A 191 -7.88 16.05 16.34
N LEU A 192 -8.95 16.83 16.56
CA LEU A 192 -10.02 16.47 17.49
C LEU A 192 -10.70 15.16 17.07
N THR A 193 -10.89 14.97 15.75
CA THR A 193 -11.43 13.75 15.17
C THR A 193 -10.45 12.56 15.35
N VAL A 194 -9.12 12.72 15.31
CA VAL A 194 -8.16 11.60 15.46
C VAL A 194 -8.00 11.11 16.92
N MET A 195 -8.61 11.79 17.90
CA MET A 195 -8.60 11.36 19.31
C MET A 195 -9.47 10.12 19.61
N GLU A 196 -10.16 9.53 18.62
CA GLU A 196 -11.22 8.53 18.86
C GLU A 196 -11.00 7.15 18.17
N ALA A 197 -9.85 6.50 18.40
CA ALA A 197 -9.51 5.21 17.78
C ALA A 197 -10.53 4.04 18.03
N SER A 198 -11.52 4.22 18.90
CA SER A 198 -12.58 3.26 19.21
C SER A 198 -13.95 3.55 18.55
N SER A 199 -14.17 4.72 17.94
CA SER A 199 -15.47 5.13 17.34
C SER A 199 -15.48 5.27 15.81
N PHE A 200 -14.33 5.24 15.12
CA PHE A 200 -14.32 5.41 13.67
C PHE A 200 -14.67 4.16 12.87
N THR A 201 -15.40 4.39 11.78
CA THR A 201 -15.53 3.41 10.71
C THR A 201 -14.14 3.12 10.10
N PRO A 202 -13.81 1.86 9.78
CA PRO A 202 -12.52 1.48 9.20
C PRO A 202 -12.09 2.29 7.96
N SER A 203 -13.06 2.84 7.22
CA SER A 203 -12.90 3.66 6.00
C SER A 203 -11.94 4.84 6.17
N VAL A 204 -11.92 5.44 7.35
CA VAL A 204 -11.08 6.60 7.66
C VAL A 204 -9.58 6.29 7.54
N TYR A 205 -9.20 5.01 7.75
CA TYR A 205 -7.83 4.50 7.67
C TYR A 205 -7.49 3.85 6.31
N SER A 206 -8.41 3.85 5.34
CA SER A 206 -8.19 3.20 4.03
C SER A 206 -6.95 3.71 3.29
N VAL A 207 -6.75 5.03 3.23
CA VAL A 207 -5.55 5.65 2.62
C VAL A 207 -4.28 5.23 3.35
N HIS A 208 -4.30 5.21 4.68
CA HIS A 208 -3.15 4.79 5.50
C HIS A 208 -2.79 3.32 5.23
N ALA A 209 -3.79 2.44 5.14
CA ALA A 209 -3.60 1.04 4.79
C ALA A 209 -2.98 0.89 3.40
N LEU A 210 -3.48 1.62 2.40
CA LEU A 210 -2.93 1.62 1.04
C LEU A 210 -1.48 2.10 1.01
N THR A 211 -1.17 3.21 1.69
CA THR A 211 0.19 3.77 1.77
C THR A 211 1.16 2.80 2.44
N LEU A 212 0.75 2.19 3.55
CA LEU A 212 1.60 1.21 4.23
C LEU A 212 1.88 -0.02 3.35
N LEU A 213 0.86 -0.56 2.70
CA LEU A 213 1.04 -1.67 1.75
C LEU A 213 1.98 -1.26 0.61
N ALA A 214 1.85 -0.04 0.07
CA ALA A 214 2.70 0.46 -1.00
C ALA A 214 4.18 0.52 -0.62
N GLU A 215 4.49 0.85 0.64
CA GLU A 215 5.84 0.94 1.17
C GLU A 215 6.46 -0.45 1.43
N VAL A 216 5.72 -1.36 2.06
CA VAL A 216 6.33 -2.58 2.64
C VAL A 216 6.02 -3.88 1.90
N LEU A 217 4.88 -3.98 1.19
CA LEU A 217 4.35 -5.28 0.77
C LEU A 217 5.29 -6.04 -0.17
N ALA A 218 5.81 -5.38 -1.21
CA ALA A 218 6.63 -6.06 -2.21
C ALA A 218 7.94 -6.61 -1.59
N HIS A 219 8.63 -5.79 -0.80
CA HIS A 219 9.83 -6.19 -0.07
C HIS A 219 9.55 -7.30 0.95
N LEU A 220 8.46 -7.18 1.71
CA LEU A 220 8.08 -8.18 2.71
C LEU A 220 7.81 -9.54 2.06
N LEU A 221 7.08 -9.56 0.95
CA LEU A 221 6.79 -10.81 0.24
C LEU A 221 8.05 -11.45 -0.34
N ASP A 222 8.98 -10.66 -0.87
CA ASP A 222 10.23 -11.20 -1.43
C ASP A 222 11.14 -11.79 -0.35
N MET A 223 11.17 -11.20 0.85
CA MET A 223 11.95 -11.70 1.99
C MET A 223 11.35 -12.97 2.63
N VAL A 224 10.02 -13.07 2.72
CA VAL A 224 9.33 -14.13 3.47
C VAL A 224 9.03 -15.37 2.62
N PHE A 225 8.82 -15.21 1.31
CA PHE A 225 8.42 -16.28 0.41
C PHE A 225 9.54 -16.62 -0.59
N TYR A 226 10.14 -17.81 -0.41
CA TYR A 226 11.17 -18.35 -1.30
C TYR A 226 10.56 -19.18 -2.44
N SER A 227 11.18 -19.13 -3.63
CA SER A 227 10.89 -19.90 -4.86
C SER A 227 9.48 -20.51 -4.95
N ASP A 228 9.33 -21.77 -4.52
CA ASP A 228 8.14 -22.58 -4.76
C ASP A 228 6.92 -22.09 -3.96
N GLU A 229 7.14 -21.28 -2.93
CA GLU A 229 6.07 -20.70 -2.12
C GLU A 229 5.56 -19.36 -2.65
N LYS A 230 6.25 -18.76 -3.62
CA LYS A 230 5.80 -17.51 -4.25
C LYS A 230 4.46 -17.71 -4.98
N GLU A 231 4.14 -18.93 -5.44
CA GLU A 231 2.82 -19.24 -6.00
C GLU A 231 1.69 -19.17 -4.96
N ARG A 232 1.97 -19.47 -3.69
CA ARG A 232 0.97 -19.42 -2.61
C ARG A 232 0.55 -18.00 -2.26
N VAL A 233 1.33 -17.00 -2.67
CA VAL A 233 1.06 -15.58 -2.45
C VAL A 233 0.10 -15.01 -3.49
N ILE A 234 -0.06 -15.68 -4.64
CA ILE A 234 -0.91 -15.18 -5.73
C ILE A 234 -2.36 -14.92 -5.29
N PRO A 235 -3.05 -15.80 -4.53
CA PRO A 235 -4.41 -15.53 -4.07
C PRO A 235 -4.50 -14.27 -3.20
N LEU A 236 -3.53 -14.06 -2.29
CA LEU A 236 -3.43 -12.86 -1.48
C LEU A 236 -3.29 -11.61 -2.35
N LEU A 237 -2.37 -11.63 -3.33
CA LEU A 237 -2.16 -10.52 -4.25
C LEU A 237 -3.38 -10.24 -5.14
N VAL A 238 -4.07 -11.28 -5.62
CA VAL A 238 -5.32 -11.12 -6.38
C VAL A 238 -6.39 -10.45 -5.53
N ASN A 239 -6.50 -10.82 -4.24
CA ASN A 239 -7.41 -10.17 -3.31
C ASN A 239 -7.04 -8.69 -3.06
N ILE A 240 -5.75 -8.38 -2.88
CA ILE A 240 -5.29 -6.99 -2.78
C ILE A 240 -5.62 -6.21 -4.06
N MET A 241 -5.39 -6.79 -5.24
CA MET A 241 -5.73 -6.14 -6.51
C MET A 241 -7.23 -5.90 -6.66
N HIS A 242 -8.08 -6.79 -6.12
CA HIS A 242 -9.54 -6.59 -6.10
C HIS A 242 -9.94 -5.29 -5.35
N TYR A 243 -9.22 -4.92 -4.30
CA TYR A 243 -9.42 -3.65 -3.59
C TYR A 243 -8.72 -2.47 -4.28
N VAL A 244 -7.55 -2.68 -4.89
CA VAL A 244 -6.74 -1.60 -5.51
C VAL A 244 -7.34 -1.09 -6.82
N VAL A 245 -7.85 -1.98 -7.68
CA VAL A 245 -8.32 -1.61 -9.03
C VAL A 245 -9.44 -0.56 -9.04
N PRO A 246 -10.48 -0.64 -8.18
CA PRO A 246 -11.50 0.40 -8.08
C PRO A 246 -10.93 1.80 -7.85
N TYR A 247 -9.93 1.93 -6.99
CA TYR A 247 -9.25 3.20 -6.75
C TYR A 247 -8.51 3.70 -8.00
N LEU A 248 -7.87 2.81 -8.76
CA LEU A 248 -7.17 3.17 -10.01
C LEU A 248 -8.11 3.50 -11.18
N ARG A 249 -9.39 3.09 -11.10
CA ARG A 249 -10.43 3.47 -12.07
C ARG A 249 -11.06 4.82 -11.78
N ASN A 250 -11.01 5.29 -10.54
CA ASN A 250 -11.68 6.53 -10.13
C ASN A 250 -10.68 7.71 -10.14
N HIS A 251 -10.91 8.70 -11.00
CA HIS A 251 -10.00 9.84 -11.18
C HIS A 251 -10.53 11.12 -10.51
N SER A 252 -11.51 10.99 -9.62
CA SER A 252 -12.06 12.14 -8.88
C SER A 252 -11.06 12.70 -7.87
N ALA A 253 -11.19 14.00 -7.57
CA ALA A 253 -10.28 14.70 -6.66
C ALA A 253 -10.24 14.10 -5.24
N HIS A 254 -11.39 13.66 -4.70
CA HIS A 254 -11.44 13.04 -3.37
C HIS A 254 -10.73 11.69 -3.30
N ASN A 255 -10.56 11.01 -4.44
CA ASN A 255 -9.85 9.73 -4.53
C ASN A 255 -8.34 9.91 -4.73
N ALA A 256 -7.85 11.11 -4.99
CA ALA A 256 -6.45 11.35 -5.36
C ALA A 256 -5.44 10.73 -4.37
N PRO A 257 -5.60 10.83 -3.02
CA PRO A 257 -4.68 10.19 -2.08
C PRO A 257 -4.66 8.65 -2.22
N SER A 258 -5.84 8.03 -2.27
CA SER A 258 -5.98 6.58 -2.47
C SER A 258 -5.40 6.12 -3.81
N TYR A 259 -5.65 6.89 -4.88
CA TYR A 259 -5.08 6.61 -6.20
C TYR A 259 -3.55 6.61 -6.16
N ARG A 260 -2.93 7.64 -5.57
CA ARG A 260 -1.47 7.76 -5.45
C ARG A 260 -0.87 6.58 -4.68
N ALA A 261 -1.46 6.20 -3.54
CA ALA A 261 -1.01 5.04 -2.78
C ALA A 261 -1.18 3.72 -3.57
N CYS A 262 -2.31 3.55 -4.27
CA CYS A 262 -2.58 2.37 -5.10
C CYS A 262 -1.62 2.23 -6.27
N ILE A 263 -1.28 3.32 -6.97
CA ILE A 263 -0.37 3.25 -8.11
C ILE A 263 1.07 3.01 -7.67
N GLN A 264 1.48 3.57 -6.53
CA GLN A 264 2.76 3.26 -5.90
C GLN A 264 2.85 1.78 -5.52
N LEU A 265 1.80 1.22 -4.92
CA LEU A 265 1.71 -0.20 -4.58
C LEU A 265 1.83 -1.09 -5.82
N LEU A 266 1.04 -0.83 -6.86
CA LEU A 266 1.09 -1.60 -8.10
C LEU A 266 2.46 -1.49 -8.77
N SER A 267 3.07 -0.30 -8.78
CA SER A 267 4.41 -0.07 -9.30
C SER A 267 5.46 -0.90 -8.54
N SER A 268 5.41 -0.88 -7.20
CA SER A 268 6.31 -1.65 -6.34
C SER A 268 6.17 -3.16 -6.58
N LEU A 269 4.94 -3.68 -6.66
CA LEU A 269 4.67 -5.09 -6.96
C LEU A 269 5.13 -5.49 -8.37
N SER A 270 4.98 -4.59 -9.36
CA SER A 270 5.24 -4.90 -10.77
C SER A 270 6.71 -5.23 -11.08
N GLY A 271 7.65 -4.76 -10.25
CA GLY A 271 9.08 -5.09 -10.36
C GLY A 271 9.41 -6.55 -10.00
N TYR A 272 8.47 -7.30 -9.43
CA TYR A 272 8.67 -8.69 -9.03
C TYR A 272 7.91 -9.64 -9.95
N GLN A 273 8.62 -10.41 -10.77
CA GLN A 273 8.02 -11.25 -11.82
C GLN A 273 6.96 -12.24 -11.30
N TYR A 274 7.13 -12.77 -10.08
CA TYR A 274 6.17 -13.71 -9.50
C TYR A 274 4.81 -13.07 -9.19
N THR A 275 4.74 -11.75 -8.96
CA THR A 275 3.47 -11.06 -8.66
C THR A 275 2.62 -10.85 -9.92
N ARG A 276 3.23 -10.93 -11.10
CA ARG A 276 2.66 -10.57 -12.41
C ARG A 276 1.27 -11.15 -12.65
N ARG A 277 1.06 -12.41 -12.29
CA ARG A 277 -0.22 -13.11 -12.51
C ARG A 277 -1.39 -12.43 -11.81
N ALA A 278 -1.15 -11.73 -10.69
CA ALA A 278 -2.18 -11.05 -9.92
C ALA A 278 -2.64 -9.73 -10.55
N TRP A 279 -1.78 -9.03 -11.30
CA TRP A 279 -2.07 -7.66 -11.74
C TRP A 279 -2.04 -7.43 -13.25
N LYS A 280 -1.39 -8.29 -14.05
CA LYS A 280 -1.14 -8.02 -15.48
C LYS A 280 -2.40 -7.69 -16.29
N LYS A 281 -3.49 -8.41 -16.02
CA LYS A 281 -4.76 -8.24 -16.75
C LYS A 281 -5.38 -6.90 -16.39
N GLU A 282 -5.51 -6.64 -15.09
CA GLU A 282 -6.13 -5.40 -14.60
C GLU A 282 -5.31 -4.16 -15.00
N ALA A 283 -3.98 -4.23 -14.98
CA ALA A 283 -3.12 -3.14 -15.45
C ALA A 283 -3.29 -2.87 -16.95
N PHE A 284 -3.41 -3.91 -17.78
CA PHE A 284 -3.67 -3.74 -19.20
C PHE A 284 -5.08 -3.19 -19.47
N ASP A 285 -6.09 -3.66 -18.73
CA ASP A 285 -7.46 -3.17 -18.82
C ASP A 285 -7.55 -1.69 -18.41
N LEU A 286 -6.88 -1.29 -17.32
CA LEU A 286 -6.72 0.11 -16.91
C LEU A 286 -6.03 0.94 -17.99
N PHE A 287 -4.94 0.42 -18.57
CA PHE A 287 -4.21 1.10 -19.64
C PHE A 287 -5.08 1.32 -20.88
N MET A 288 -5.96 0.38 -21.20
CA MET A 288 -6.91 0.48 -22.31
C MET A 288 -8.14 1.34 -22.00
N ASP A 289 -8.36 1.73 -20.75
CA ASP A 289 -9.50 2.56 -20.38
C ASP A 289 -9.41 3.96 -21.01
N HIS A 290 -10.54 4.50 -21.46
CA HIS A 290 -10.63 5.83 -22.08
C HIS A 290 -10.20 6.96 -21.16
N THR A 291 -10.39 6.81 -19.84
CA THR A 291 -10.00 7.78 -18.81
C THR A 291 -8.54 7.63 -18.38
N PHE A 292 -7.78 6.65 -18.89
CA PHE A 292 -6.43 6.34 -18.40
C PHE A 292 -5.54 7.58 -18.19
N PHE A 293 -5.51 8.50 -19.17
CA PHE A 293 -4.67 9.70 -19.11
C PHE A 293 -5.26 10.88 -18.32
N GLN A 294 -6.34 10.68 -17.55
CA GLN A 294 -6.94 11.71 -16.67
C GLN A 294 -6.34 11.70 -15.25
N MET A 295 -5.28 10.92 -15.03
CA MET A 295 -4.57 10.86 -13.75
C MET A 295 -3.76 12.13 -13.44
N ASP A 296 -3.45 12.32 -12.16
CA ASP A 296 -2.50 13.35 -11.71
C ASP A 296 -1.07 13.09 -12.24
N SER A 297 -0.35 14.15 -12.57
CA SER A 297 1.01 14.08 -13.13
C SER A 297 2.02 13.36 -12.24
N SER A 298 1.85 13.42 -10.90
CA SER A 298 2.69 12.71 -9.92
C SER A 298 2.62 11.19 -10.06
N CYS A 299 1.55 10.65 -10.66
CA CYS A 299 1.35 9.22 -10.87
C CYS A 299 2.05 8.70 -12.15
N VAL A 300 2.51 9.59 -13.03
CA VAL A 300 3.04 9.20 -14.36
C VAL A 300 4.30 8.34 -14.25
N SER A 301 5.21 8.65 -13.31
CA SER A 301 6.44 7.87 -13.09
C SER A 301 6.15 6.42 -12.72
N HIS A 302 5.17 6.20 -11.83
CA HIS A 302 4.71 4.87 -11.43
C HIS A 302 4.06 4.13 -12.61
N TRP A 303 3.22 4.80 -13.40
CA TRP A 303 2.65 4.22 -14.62
C TRP A 303 3.71 3.84 -15.65
N ARG A 304 4.78 4.63 -15.82
CA ARG A 304 5.89 4.26 -16.71
C ARG A 304 6.50 2.93 -16.29
N ALA A 305 6.84 2.77 -15.01
CA ALA A 305 7.40 1.52 -14.50
C ALA A 305 6.45 0.34 -14.72
N ILE A 306 5.15 0.51 -14.44
CA ILE A 306 4.14 -0.55 -14.64
C ILE A 306 4.02 -0.93 -16.11
N ILE A 307 3.95 0.04 -17.03
CA ILE A 307 3.82 -0.22 -18.47
C ILE A 307 5.08 -0.87 -19.02
N ASP A 308 6.26 -0.45 -18.59
CA ASP A 308 7.51 -1.12 -18.95
C ASP A 308 7.49 -2.59 -18.50
N HIS A 309 7.28 -2.86 -17.21
CA HIS A 309 7.19 -4.23 -16.72
C HIS A 309 6.09 -5.04 -17.42
N LEU A 310 4.94 -4.42 -17.72
CA LEU A 310 3.83 -5.05 -18.44
C LEU A 310 4.23 -5.47 -19.86
N MET A 311 4.97 -4.64 -20.59
CA MET A 311 5.27 -4.88 -22.00
C MET A 311 6.57 -5.65 -22.22
N THR A 312 7.56 -5.48 -21.33
CA THR A 312 8.90 -6.08 -21.44
C THR A 312 8.88 -7.56 -21.09
N HIS A 313 8.17 -7.93 -20.01
CA HIS A 313 8.15 -9.30 -19.53
C HIS A 313 7.04 -10.18 -20.14
N ASP A 314 6.27 -9.66 -21.12
CA ASP A 314 5.26 -10.44 -21.86
C ASP A 314 5.15 -9.99 -23.32
N LYS A 315 5.77 -10.77 -24.21
CA LYS A 315 5.78 -10.51 -25.66
C LYS A 315 4.38 -10.55 -26.29
N THR A 316 3.37 -11.10 -25.61
CA THR A 316 1.99 -11.15 -26.11
C THR A 316 1.27 -9.82 -25.91
N THR A 317 1.52 -9.12 -24.80
CA THR A 317 0.84 -7.86 -24.46
C THR A 317 1.18 -6.74 -25.43
N PHE A 318 2.46 -6.54 -25.75
CA PHE A 318 2.87 -5.54 -26.75
C PHE A 318 2.31 -5.87 -28.15
N ARG A 319 2.26 -7.16 -28.51
CA ARG A 319 1.68 -7.61 -29.78
C ARG A 319 0.18 -7.37 -29.84
N ASP A 320 -0.56 -7.57 -28.75
CA ASP A 320 -1.98 -7.25 -28.68
C ASP A 320 -2.22 -5.75 -28.91
N LEU A 321 -1.43 -4.89 -28.25
CA LEU A 321 -1.49 -3.44 -28.48
C LEU A 321 -1.23 -3.08 -29.95
N MET A 322 -0.19 -3.65 -30.57
CA MET A 322 0.13 -3.39 -31.98
C MET A 322 -0.97 -3.87 -32.92
N THR A 323 -1.59 -5.02 -32.63
CA THR A 323 -2.75 -5.54 -33.37
C THR A 323 -3.93 -4.57 -33.27
N ARG A 324 -4.27 -4.08 -32.07
CA ARG A 324 -5.35 -3.09 -31.86
C ARG A 324 -5.11 -1.79 -32.63
N VAL A 325 -3.86 -1.30 -32.62
CA VAL A 325 -3.47 -0.11 -33.41
C VAL A 325 -3.64 -0.37 -34.92
N ALA A 326 -3.23 -1.55 -35.41
CA ALA A 326 -3.36 -1.89 -36.83
C ALA A 326 -4.81 -2.03 -37.28
N VAL A 327 -5.66 -2.71 -36.49
CA VAL A 327 -7.10 -2.87 -36.76
C VAL A 327 -7.81 -1.52 -36.74
N ALA A 328 -7.50 -0.65 -35.79
CA ALA A 328 -8.09 0.68 -35.76
C ALA A 328 -7.74 1.49 -37.03
N GLN A 329 -6.58 1.25 -37.63
CA GLN A 329 -6.14 1.92 -38.87
C GLN A 329 -6.69 1.32 -40.15
N SER A 330 -7.07 0.04 -40.15
CA SER A 330 -7.77 -0.55 -41.28
C SER A 330 -9.15 0.09 -41.40
N SER A 331 -9.29 0.99 -42.37
CA SER A 331 -10.54 1.65 -42.73
C SER A 331 -11.48 0.65 -43.38
N SER A 332 -12.20 -0.13 -42.57
CA SER A 332 -13.39 -0.85 -43.03
C SER A 332 -14.54 0.14 -43.20
N LEU A 333 -15.23 0.07 -44.34
CA LEU A 333 -16.37 0.91 -44.75
C LEU A 333 -17.59 0.73 -43.85
N ASN A 334 -17.54 1.24 -42.62
CA ASN A 334 -18.72 1.34 -41.77
C ASN A 334 -19.46 2.65 -42.10
N LEU A 335 -20.38 2.58 -43.06
CA LEU A 335 -21.21 3.72 -43.49
C LEU A 335 -22.12 4.31 -42.38
N PHE A 336 -22.18 3.65 -41.21
CA PHE A 336 -23.02 4.02 -40.07
C PHE A 336 -22.24 4.32 -38.78
N SER A 337 -20.89 4.36 -38.81
CA SER A 337 -20.09 4.70 -37.63
C SER A 337 -19.82 6.21 -37.52
N ASN A 338 -19.79 6.72 -36.29
CA ASN A 338 -19.42 8.10 -36.02
C ASN A 338 -17.92 8.28 -36.29
N ARG A 339 -17.58 8.92 -37.41
CA ARG A 339 -16.21 9.18 -37.84
C ARG A 339 -15.36 9.87 -36.76
N ASP A 340 -15.94 10.77 -35.98
CA ASP A 340 -15.21 11.48 -34.93
C ASP A 340 -14.82 10.54 -33.78
N ALA A 341 -15.72 9.63 -33.39
CA ALA A 341 -15.44 8.62 -32.38
C ALA A 341 -14.34 7.63 -32.85
N GLU A 342 -14.32 7.26 -34.13
CA GLU A 342 -13.25 6.42 -34.69
C GLU A 342 -11.89 7.13 -34.68
N LEU A 343 -11.86 8.42 -35.02
CA LEU A 343 -10.63 9.22 -34.98
C LEU A 343 -10.12 9.39 -33.55
N GLU A 344 -11.00 9.60 -32.58
CA GLU A 344 -10.64 9.68 -31.17
C GLU A 344 -10.09 8.36 -30.65
N GLN A 345 -10.74 7.23 -30.97
CA GLN A 345 -10.25 5.90 -30.62
C GLN A 345 -8.87 5.63 -31.22
N ARG A 346 -8.65 6.00 -32.49
CA ARG A 346 -7.33 5.92 -33.15
C ARG A 346 -6.30 6.77 -32.43
N ALA A 347 -6.58 8.04 -32.18
CA ALA A 347 -5.66 8.95 -31.51
C ALA A 347 -5.27 8.41 -30.12
N MET A 348 -6.23 7.89 -29.37
CA MET A 348 -5.98 7.29 -28.06
C MET A 348 -5.12 6.03 -28.11
N LEU A 349 -5.30 5.15 -29.11
CA LEU A 349 -4.42 4.00 -29.31
C LEU A 349 -2.98 4.40 -29.68
N LEU A 350 -2.82 5.44 -30.49
CA LEU A 350 -1.49 5.98 -30.83
C LEU A 350 -0.83 6.63 -29.60
N LYS A 351 -1.59 7.35 -28.78
CA LYS A 351 -1.13 7.93 -27.52
C LYS A 351 -0.62 6.85 -26.56
N ARG A 352 -1.32 5.71 -26.47
CA ARG A 352 -0.88 4.54 -25.68
C ARG A 352 0.39 3.91 -26.23
N LEU A 353 0.49 3.73 -27.55
CA LEU A 353 1.72 3.22 -28.16
C LEU A 353 2.91 4.17 -27.90
N ALA A 354 2.71 5.48 -28.03
CA ALA A 354 3.73 6.47 -27.71
C ALA A 354 4.14 6.42 -26.23
N PHE A 355 3.18 6.31 -25.31
CA PHE A 355 3.46 6.17 -23.88
C PHE A 355 4.22 4.88 -23.56
N THR A 356 3.92 3.78 -24.26
CA THR A 356 4.63 2.49 -24.13
C THR A 356 6.10 2.64 -24.53
N ILE A 357 6.38 3.24 -25.69
CA ILE A 357 7.74 3.49 -26.17
C ILE A 357 8.48 4.49 -25.25
N TYR A 358 7.78 5.48 -24.72
CA TYR A 358 8.36 6.43 -23.76
C TYR A 358 8.69 5.77 -22.40
N SER A 359 8.00 4.70 -22.04
CA SER A 359 8.20 3.99 -20.77
C SER A 359 9.34 2.97 -20.83
N SER A 360 9.67 2.46 -22.02
CA SER A 360 10.68 1.42 -22.23
C SER A 360 12.12 1.92 -22.21
N GLU A 361 13.06 0.98 -22.12
CA GLU A 361 14.48 1.23 -22.39
C GLU A 361 14.72 1.67 -23.84
N VAL A 362 15.86 2.35 -24.05
CA VAL A 362 16.30 2.78 -25.39
C VAL A 362 16.45 1.55 -26.30
N ASP A 363 16.01 1.68 -27.54
CA ASP A 363 16.06 0.65 -28.60
C ASP A 363 15.24 -0.64 -28.35
N GLN A 364 14.51 -0.75 -27.24
CA GLN A 364 13.74 -1.95 -26.89
C GLN A 364 12.77 -2.42 -28.00
N TYR A 365 12.17 -1.47 -28.72
CA TYR A 365 11.20 -1.74 -29.79
C TYR A 365 11.78 -1.55 -31.21
N GLN A 366 13.10 -1.47 -31.38
CA GLN A 366 13.74 -1.20 -32.68
C GLN A 366 13.26 -2.15 -33.79
N LYS A 367 13.09 -3.43 -33.49
CA LYS A 367 12.61 -4.44 -34.46
C LYS A 367 11.17 -4.24 -34.94
N TYR A 368 10.37 -3.45 -34.22
CA TYR A 368 8.99 -3.12 -34.58
C TYR A 368 8.88 -1.76 -35.28
N LEU A 369 9.99 -1.03 -35.44
CA LEU A 369 9.99 0.28 -36.09
C LEU A 369 9.35 0.30 -37.49
N PRO A 370 9.56 -0.69 -38.38
CA PRO A 370 8.87 -0.69 -39.68
C PRO A 370 7.34 -0.66 -39.55
N ASP A 371 6.79 -1.45 -38.61
CA ASP A 371 5.35 -1.53 -38.34
C ASP A 371 4.80 -0.29 -37.62
N ILE A 372 5.67 0.45 -36.91
CA ILE A 372 5.34 1.69 -36.21
C ILE A 372 5.43 2.89 -37.18
N GLN A 373 6.43 2.92 -38.07
CA GLN A 373 6.70 4.01 -39.03
C GLN A 373 5.75 4.00 -40.23
N GLY A 374 5.28 2.83 -40.68
CA GLY A 374 4.28 2.72 -41.75
C GLY A 374 2.92 3.38 -41.42
N LYS A 375 2.75 3.85 -40.18
CA LYS A 375 1.54 4.44 -39.63
C LYS A 375 1.68 5.97 -39.61
N GLN A 376 1.42 6.63 -40.74
CA GLN A 376 1.74 8.05 -41.01
C GLN A 376 1.38 9.12 -39.96
N PRO A 377 0.40 8.99 -39.04
CA PRO A 377 0.21 9.98 -37.97
C PRO A 377 1.33 9.98 -36.92
N PHE A 378 2.15 8.93 -36.88
CA PHE A 378 3.22 8.80 -35.87
C PHE A 378 4.34 9.82 -36.06
N VAL A 379 4.59 10.32 -37.28
CA VAL A 379 5.76 11.16 -37.60
C VAL A 379 5.77 12.50 -36.85
N HIS A 380 4.61 13.07 -36.54
CA HIS A 380 4.55 14.34 -35.79
C HIS A 380 4.70 14.14 -34.27
N CYS A 381 4.23 13.02 -33.71
CA CYS A 381 4.51 12.63 -32.32
C CYS A 381 5.93 12.06 -32.15
N TYR A 382 6.49 11.43 -33.19
CA TYR A 382 7.83 10.83 -33.17
C TYR A 382 8.91 11.88 -33.01
N ASN A 383 8.78 13.05 -33.64
CA ASN A 383 9.78 14.11 -33.47
C ASN A 383 9.91 14.55 -32.00
N THR A 384 8.87 14.43 -31.18
CA THR A 384 8.94 14.70 -29.74
C THR A 384 9.57 13.54 -28.94
N VAL A 385 9.35 12.29 -29.35
CA VAL A 385 9.87 11.08 -28.67
C VAL A 385 11.32 10.77 -29.05
N TYR A 386 11.72 11.00 -30.31
CA TYR A 386 13.11 10.83 -30.78
C TYR A 386 14.05 11.88 -30.16
N ILE A 387 13.56 13.09 -29.88
CA ILE A 387 14.36 14.12 -29.18
C ILE A 387 14.72 13.65 -27.76
N HIS A 388 13.91 12.80 -27.12
CA HIS A 388 14.22 12.24 -25.80
C HIS A 388 15.09 10.97 -25.84
N CYS A 389 14.97 10.10 -26.85
CA CYS A 389 15.89 8.95 -27.00
C CYS A 389 17.33 9.37 -27.32
N SER A 390 17.57 10.59 -27.82
CA SER A 390 18.91 11.09 -28.14
C SER A 390 19.43 12.15 -27.13
N LYS A 391 18.60 12.62 -26.20
CA LYS A 391 19.02 13.54 -25.14
C LYS A 391 18.53 13.05 -23.78
N LYS A 392 19.51 12.50 -23.05
CA LYS A 392 19.60 12.25 -21.60
C LYS A 392 18.39 12.62 -20.75
#